data_AF-A0A523A746-F1
#
_entry.id   AF-A0A523A746-F1
#
_cell.length_a   1.000
_cell.length_b   1.000
_cell.length_c   1.000
_cell.angle_alpha   90.00
_cell.angle_beta   90.00
_cell.angle_gamma   90.00
#
_symmetry.space_group_name_H-M   'P 1'
#
loop_
_entity.id
_entity.type
_entity.pdbx_description
1 polymer ?
#
loop_
_entity_poly.entity_id
_entity_poly.type
_entity_poly.pdbx_seq_one_letter_code
_entity_poly.pdbx_strand_id
1 'polypeptide(L)'
;MHMSKEDLILKRLDEIEAKVALVHERAVAAQNLRHELQPILNDAFKVMLHELSDIETGFQLEDLFDMLKTTMRNVKNLTYMMKQMENVIDLWHTSEPLLKSTVPKAIAYLDDLEQKGVFRTYQAILSLRAKVAQEYGPEQIEEMGDAFVFLIGMLNKLKDPKVRELIEKASDAFTSMDLRDAQPCGMFGMVKGMSCPEAKQGLGVMLEMTKTLGKLK
;
A
#
# COMPACT_ATOMS: atom_id res chain seq x y z
N MET A 1 78.32 50.46 11.63
CA MET A 1 78.86 49.74 10.45
C MET A 1 78.00 50.13 9.26
N HIS A 2 78.44 51.12 8.47
CA HIS A 2 77.69 51.60 7.31
C HIS A 2 77.88 50.59 6.18
N MET A 3 76.81 49.90 5.77
CA MET A 3 76.86 49.15 4.51
C MET A 3 77.03 50.16 3.37
N SER A 4 78.05 49.96 2.51
CA SER A 4 78.24 50.79 1.33
C SER A 4 77.06 50.59 0.37
N LYS A 5 76.73 51.62 -0.42
CA LYS A 5 75.67 51.52 -1.44
C LYS A 5 75.94 50.37 -2.43
N GLU A 6 77.20 50.03 -2.63
CA GLU A 6 77.65 48.92 -3.48
C GLU A 6 77.25 47.56 -2.91
N ASP A 7 77.37 47.34 -1.60
CA ASP A 7 76.96 46.08 -0.95
C ASP A 7 75.45 45.86 -1.01
N LEU A 8 74.68 46.95 -0.95
CA LEU A 8 73.22 46.90 -1.08
C LEU A 8 72.79 46.58 -2.52
N ILE A 9 73.52 47.08 -3.51
CA ILE A 9 73.27 46.81 -4.93
C ILE A 9 73.62 45.35 -5.25
N LEU A 10 74.78 44.85 -4.80
CA LEU A 10 75.18 43.46 -5.00
C LEU A 10 74.17 42.49 -4.41
N LYS A 11 73.71 42.73 -3.17
CA LYS A 11 72.67 41.91 -2.54
C LYS A 11 71.35 41.91 -3.31
N ARG A 12 70.95 43.05 -3.90
CA ARG A 12 69.75 43.13 -4.76
C ARG A 12 69.95 42.42 -6.08
N LEU A 13 71.15 42.46 -6.64
CA LEU A 13 71.51 41.73 -7.85
C LEU A 13 71.42 40.22 -7.60
N ASP A 14 71.97 39.73 -6.49
CA ASP A 14 71.91 38.32 -6.09
C ASP A 14 70.45 37.86 -5.84
N GLU A 15 69.64 38.70 -5.18
CA GLU A 15 68.21 38.43 -4.98
C GLU A 15 67.42 38.37 -6.29
N ILE A 16 67.79 39.19 -7.28
CA ILE A 16 67.17 39.19 -8.60
C ILE A 16 67.65 37.98 -9.41
N GLU A 17 68.93 37.66 -9.37
CA GLU A 17 69.52 36.50 -10.05
C GLU A 17 68.89 35.19 -9.55
N ALA A 18 68.71 35.05 -8.23
CA ALA A 18 68.03 33.90 -7.64
C ALA A 18 66.54 33.80 -8.08
N LYS A 19 65.84 34.94 -8.18
CA LYS A 19 64.45 34.97 -8.68
C LYS A 19 64.36 34.66 -10.17
N VAL A 20 65.32 35.15 -10.96
CA VAL A 20 65.39 34.89 -12.40
C VAL A 20 65.71 33.42 -12.66
N ALA A 21 66.63 32.82 -11.89
CA ALA A 21 66.93 31.39 -11.98
C ALA A 21 65.70 30.51 -11.71
N LEU A 22 64.94 30.82 -10.66
CA LEU A 22 63.71 30.08 -10.33
C LEU A 22 62.61 30.26 -11.40
N VAL A 23 62.46 31.46 -11.96
CA VAL A 23 61.50 31.72 -13.04
C VAL A 23 61.92 31.01 -14.33
N HIS A 24 63.22 30.99 -14.63
CA HIS A 24 63.77 30.30 -15.79
C HIS A 24 63.55 28.79 -15.68
N GLU A 25 63.82 28.19 -14.53
CA GLU A 25 63.59 26.75 -14.30
C GLU A 25 62.10 26.38 -14.50
N ARG A 26 61.19 27.20 -13.97
CA ARG A 26 59.74 26.99 -14.18
C ARG A 26 59.33 27.18 -15.65
N ALA A 27 59.93 28.14 -16.35
CA ALA A 27 59.67 28.36 -17.76
C ALA A 27 60.15 27.18 -18.60
N VAL A 28 61.34 26.65 -18.31
CA VAL A 28 61.90 25.46 -18.98
C VAL A 28 61.06 24.22 -18.66
N ALA A 29 60.64 24.00 -17.41
CA ALA A 29 59.77 22.88 -17.04
C ALA A 29 58.41 22.94 -17.77
N ALA A 30 57.80 24.13 -17.85
CA ALA A 30 56.55 24.33 -18.58
C ALA A 30 56.72 24.14 -20.10
N GLN A 31 57.85 24.59 -20.65
CA GLN A 31 58.19 24.41 -22.06
C GLN A 31 58.40 22.93 -22.39
N ASN A 32 59.11 22.18 -21.54
CA ASN A 32 59.33 20.76 -21.71
C ASN A 32 58.02 19.98 -21.61
N LEU A 33 57.19 20.24 -20.60
CA LEU A 33 55.86 19.63 -20.48
C LEU A 33 54.99 19.91 -21.71
N ARG A 34 55.01 21.15 -22.22
CA ARG A 34 54.31 21.49 -23.46
C ARG A 34 54.88 20.70 -24.65
N HIS A 35 56.20 20.63 -24.79
CA HIS A 35 56.86 19.94 -25.90
C HIS A 35 56.58 18.42 -25.86
N GLU A 36 56.51 17.83 -24.67
CA GLU A 36 56.21 16.41 -24.47
C GLU A 36 54.72 16.08 -24.64
N LEU A 37 53.82 16.94 -24.19
CA LEU A 37 52.38 16.74 -24.35
C LEU A 37 51.88 17.04 -25.76
N GLN A 38 52.52 17.96 -26.48
CA GLN A 38 52.12 18.38 -27.82
C GLN A 38 52.01 17.22 -28.84
N PRO A 39 52.96 16.27 -28.95
CA PRO A 39 52.81 15.13 -29.84
C PRO A 39 51.64 14.22 -29.42
N ILE A 40 51.51 13.91 -28.13
CA ILE A 40 50.44 13.03 -27.61
C ILE A 40 49.06 13.64 -27.88
N LEU A 41 48.91 14.95 -27.64
CA LEU A 41 47.68 15.68 -27.93
C LEU A 41 47.35 15.67 -29.42
N ASN A 42 48.36 15.89 -30.28
CA ASN A 42 48.17 15.88 -31.72
C ASN A 42 47.80 14.49 -32.25
N ASP A 43 48.42 13.43 -31.73
CA ASP A 43 48.15 12.06 -32.15
C ASP A 43 46.78 11.59 -31.69
N ALA A 44 46.40 11.86 -30.44
CA ALA A 44 45.06 11.58 -29.93
C ALA A 44 43.98 12.32 -30.73
N PHE A 45 44.24 13.57 -31.10
CA PHE A 45 43.34 14.38 -31.91
C PHE A 45 43.18 13.84 -33.34
N LYS A 46 44.28 13.39 -33.97
CA LYS A 46 44.24 12.75 -35.29
C LYS A 46 43.48 11.42 -35.26
N VAL A 47 43.68 10.60 -34.23
CA VAL A 47 42.96 9.33 -34.07
C VAL A 47 41.47 9.58 -33.89
N MET A 48 41.07 10.54 -33.05
CA MET A 48 39.66 10.93 -32.94
C MET A 48 39.10 11.42 -34.27
N LEU A 49 39.82 12.27 -35.01
CA LEU A 49 39.37 12.74 -36.32
C LEU A 49 39.23 11.61 -37.34
N HIS A 50 40.11 10.62 -37.32
CA HIS A 50 40.06 9.47 -38.21
C HIS A 50 38.86 8.57 -37.92
N GLU A 51 38.68 8.16 -36.65
CA GLU A 51 37.55 7.31 -36.21
C GLU A 51 36.18 8.01 -36.38
N LEU A 52 36.15 9.34 -36.21
CA LEU A 52 34.93 10.14 -36.39
C LEU A 52 34.68 10.49 -37.87
N SER A 53 35.70 10.41 -38.73
CA SER A 53 35.56 10.55 -40.19
C SER A 53 34.89 9.34 -40.84
N ASP A 54 34.94 8.17 -40.19
CA ASP A 54 34.21 6.96 -40.60
C ASP A 54 32.71 7.03 -40.26
N ILE A 55 32.28 8.04 -39.48
CA ILE A 55 30.86 8.34 -39.23
C ILE A 55 30.36 9.19 -40.41
N GLU A 56 29.75 8.53 -41.39
CA GLU A 56 29.26 9.16 -42.62
C GLU A 56 28.37 10.40 -42.31
N THR A 57 28.86 11.56 -42.76
CA THR A 57 28.11 12.80 -42.99
C THR A 57 27.44 13.44 -41.76
N GLY A 58 28.18 14.31 -41.06
CA GLY A 58 27.54 15.35 -40.23
C GLY A 58 28.37 15.86 -39.07
N PHE A 59 29.49 15.21 -38.74
CA PHE A 59 30.22 15.49 -37.53
C PHE A 59 31.40 16.45 -37.79
N GLN A 60 31.27 17.70 -37.34
CA GLN A 60 32.35 18.69 -37.40
C GLN A 60 33.11 18.75 -36.09
N LEU A 61 34.37 19.18 -36.15
CA LEU A 61 35.18 19.44 -34.96
C LEU A 61 34.49 20.41 -33.99
N GLU A 62 33.77 21.38 -34.54
CA GLU A 62 33.03 22.39 -33.76
C GLU A 62 31.92 21.74 -32.91
N ASP A 63 31.27 20.69 -33.43
CA ASP A 63 30.25 19.92 -32.71
C ASP A 63 30.82 19.21 -31.48
N LEU A 64 32.08 18.73 -31.54
CA LEU A 64 32.77 18.16 -30.37
C LEU A 64 32.97 19.20 -29.28
N PHE A 65 33.44 20.40 -29.66
CA PHE A 65 33.69 21.47 -28.70
C PHE A 65 32.38 21.99 -28.10
N ASP A 66 31.32 22.06 -28.90
CA ASP A 66 29.99 22.44 -28.44
C ASP A 66 29.35 21.37 -27.55
N MET A 67 29.54 20.09 -27.84
CA MET A 67 29.13 18.98 -26.97
C MET A 67 29.91 18.99 -25.65
N LEU A 68 31.23 19.24 -25.68
CA LEU A 68 32.05 19.40 -24.48
C LEU A 68 31.59 20.61 -23.65
N LYS A 69 31.36 21.76 -24.27
CA LYS A 69 30.79 22.94 -23.60
C LYS A 69 29.42 22.66 -23.02
N THR A 70 28.56 21.99 -23.76
CA THR A 70 27.19 21.67 -23.33
C THR A 70 27.22 20.70 -22.16
N THR A 71 28.07 19.68 -22.20
CA THR A 71 28.32 18.76 -21.10
C THR A 71 28.84 19.52 -19.88
N MET A 72 29.90 20.32 -20.02
CA MET A 72 30.46 21.15 -18.94
C MET A 72 29.42 22.09 -18.32
N ARG A 73 28.59 22.75 -19.14
CA ARG A 73 27.50 23.62 -18.68
C ARG A 73 26.42 22.84 -17.94
N ASN A 74 26.16 21.60 -18.35
CA ASN A 74 25.16 20.71 -17.76
C ASN A 74 25.71 19.76 -16.69
N VAL A 75 27.00 19.85 -16.31
CA VAL A 75 27.59 19.00 -15.25
C VAL A 75 26.77 19.05 -13.96
N LYS A 76 26.20 20.20 -13.60
CA LYS A 76 25.32 20.32 -12.42
C LYS A 76 24.06 19.44 -12.55
N ASN A 77 23.46 19.39 -13.73
CA ASN A 77 22.27 18.57 -13.99
C ASN A 77 22.63 17.09 -14.00
N LEU A 78 23.76 16.71 -14.60
CA LEU A 78 24.27 15.33 -14.60
C LEU A 78 24.58 14.87 -13.17
N THR A 79 25.27 15.69 -12.39
CA THR A 79 25.55 15.41 -10.97
C THR A 79 24.26 15.30 -10.17
N TYR A 80 23.27 16.15 -10.44
CA TYR A 80 21.96 16.03 -9.79
C TYR A 80 21.28 14.70 -10.13
N MET A 81 21.25 14.30 -11.40
CA MET A 81 20.70 13.00 -11.82
C MET A 81 21.41 11.84 -11.15
N MET A 82 22.76 11.86 -11.10
CA MET A 82 23.54 10.83 -10.41
C MET A 82 23.17 10.73 -8.93
N LYS A 83 23.00 11.87 -8.24
CA LYS A 83 22.52 11.89 -6.85
C LYS A 83 21.09 11.38 -6.69
N GLN A 84 20.20 11.68 -7.65
CA GLN A 84 18.84 11.11 -7.63
C GLN A 84 18.86 9.60 -7.84
N MET A 85 19.73 9.09 -8.71
CA MET A 85 19.91 7.65 -8.89
C MET A 85 20.43 6.98 -7.62
N GLU A 86 21.39 7.60 -6.91
CA GLU A 86 21.87 7.15 -5.61
C GLU A 86 20.70 7.07 -4.60
N ASN A 87 19.88 8.11 -4.49
CA ASN A 87 18.69 8.09 -3.62
C ASN A 87 17.70 6.97 -3.99
N VAL A 88 17.48 6.71 -5.29
CA VAL A 88 16.58 5.64 -5.75
C VAL A 88 17.16 4.26 -5.39
N ILE A 89 18.46 4.09 -5.57
CA ILE A 89 19.17 2.85 -5.21
C ILE A 89 19.08 2.63 -3.69
N ASP A 90 19.26 3.67 -2.88
CA ASP A 90 19.14 3.60 -1.42
C ASP A 90 17.71 3.25 -0.99
N LEU A 91 16.71 3.87 -1.61
CA LEU A 91 15.30 3.55 -1.39
C LEU A 91 14.99 2.10 -1.79
N TRP A 92 15.54 1.63 -2.91
CA TRP A 92 15.39 0.25 -3.36
C TRP A 92 16.03 -0.72 -2.37
N HIS A 93 17.28 -0.51 -1.96
CA HIS A 93 17.96 -1.34 -0.98
C HIS A 93 17.26 -1.36 0.39
N THR A 94 16.64 -0.25 0.79
CA THR A 94 15.86 -0.17 2.02
C THR A 94 14.51 -0.88 1.90
N SER A 95 13.85 -0.77 0.74
CA SER A 95 12.50 -1.30 0.53
C SER A 95 12.51 -2.78 0.11
N GLU A 96 13.53 -3.23 -0.61
CA GLU A 96 13.63 -4.59 -1.15
C GLU A 96 13.47 -5.68 -0.07
N PRO A 97 14.15 -5.61 1.10
CA PRO A 97 13.94 -6.59 2.17
C PRO A 97 12.52 -6.56 2.73
N LEU A 98 11.94 -5.36 2.88
CA LEU A 98 10.57 -5.19 3.36
C LEU A 98 9.56 -5.80 2.39
N LEU A 99 9.71 -5.54 1.09
CA LEU A 99 8.86 -6.10 0.05
C LEU A 99 9.01 -7.62 -0.04
N LYS A 100 10.25 -8.14 -0.03
CA LYS A 100 10.52 -9.59 -0.03
C LYS A 100 9.89 -10.32 1.17
N SER A 101 9.76 -9.64 2.32
CA SER A 101 9.09 -10.21 3.51
C SER A 101 7.57 -9.99 3.52
N THR A 102 7.11 -8.83 3.07
CA THR A 102 5.72 -8.39 3.23
C THR A 102 4.83 -8.88 2.09
N VAL A 103 5.31 -8.86 0.84
CA VAL A 103 4.53 -9.28 -0.33
C VAL A 103 4.08 -10.75 -0.19
N PRO A 104 4.96 -11.71 0.15
CA PRO A 104 4.52 -13.10 0.33
C PRO A 104 3.51 -13.26 1.46
N LYS A 105 3.67 -12.51 2.57
CA LYS A 105 2.71 -12.52 3.69
C LYS A 105 1.36 -11.96 3.29
N ALA A 106 1.34 -10.87 2.52
CA ALA A 106 0.12 -10.30 1.99
C ALA A 106 -0.58 -11.28 1.05
N ILE A 107 0.16 -11.92 0.14
CA ILE A 107 -0.38 -12.96 -0.75
C ILE A 107 -0.95 -14.12 0.07
N ALA A 108 -0.21 -14.66 1.04
CA ALA A 108 -0.68 -15.75 1.88
C ALA A 108 -1.93 -15.38 2.70
N TYR A 109 -2.00 -14.14 3.19
CA TYR A 109 -3.18 -13.63 3.88
C TYR A 109 -4.39 -13.52 2.94
N LEU A 110 -4.20 -12.98 1.73
CA LEU A 110 -5.26 -12.90 0.72
C LEU A 110 -5.73 -14.30 0.28
N ASP A 111 -4.81 -15.25 0.14
CA ASP A 111 -5.10 -16.64 -0.19
C ASP A 111 -5.90 -17.34 0.92
N ASP A 112 -5.54 -17.12 2.19
CA ASP A 112 -6.32 -17.60 3.34
C ASP A 112 -7.74 -17.01 3.37
N LEU A 113 -7.89 -15.72 3.05
CA LEU A 113 -9.21 -15.10 2.92
C LEU A 113 -10.02 -15.70 1.76
N GLU A 114 -9.37 -15.99 0.63
CA GLU A 114 -10.01 -16.65 -0.51
C GLU A 114 -10.45 -18.09 -0.16
N GLN A 115 -9.58 -18.88 0.47
CA GLN A 115 -9.85 -20.25 0.88
C GLN A 115 -11.00 -20.31 1.90
N LYS A 116 -11.04 -19.36 2.84
CA LYS A 116 -12.16 -19.18 3.78
C LYS A 116 -13.45 -18.67 3.12
N GLY A 117 -13.41 -18.36 1.81
CA GLY A 117 -14.57 -17.91 1.05
C GLY A 117 -14.99 -16.47 1.38
N VAL A 118 -14.11 -15.67 1.99
CA VAL A 118 -14.42 -14.29 2.38
C VAL A 118 -14.75 -13.46 1.15
N PHE A 119 -13.94 -13.53 0.09
CA PHE A 119 -14.23 -12.79 -1.16
C PHE A 119 -15.56 -13.19 -1.80
N ARG A 120 -15.88 -14.49 -1.83
CA ARG A 120 -17.16 -14.99 -2.36
C ARG A 120 -18.34 -14.45 -1.55
N THR A 121 -18.21 -14.41 -0.23
CA THR A 121 -19.23 -13.87 0.67
C THR A 121 -19.42 -12.37 0.47
N TYR A 122 -18.34 -11.60 0.36
CA TYR A 122 -18.41 -10.17 0.06
C TYR A 122 -19.05 -9.89 -1.30
N GLN A 123 -18.68 -10.65 -2.33
CA GLN A 123 -19.29 -10.52 -3.66
C GLN A 123 -20.78 -10.86 -3.65
N ALA A 124 -21.20 -11.87 -2.88
CA ALA A 124 -22.61 -12.20 -2.70
C ALA A 124 -23.38 -11.06 -2.01
N ILE A 125 -22.79 -10.45 -0.96
CA ILE A 125 -23.39 -9.30 -0.27
C ILE A 125 -23.51 -8.09 -1.20
N LEU A 126 -22.47 -7.78 -1.99
CA LEU A 126 -22.51 -6.70 -2.96
C LEU A 126 -23.56 -6.96 -4.04
N SER A 127 -23.69 -8.20 -4.50
CA SER A 127 -24.72 -8.60 -5.47
C SER A 127 -26.12 -8.51 -4.89
N LEU A 128 -26.30 -8.89 -3.63
CA LEU A 128 -27.57 -8.72 -2.90
C LEU A 128 -27.92 -7.23 -2.79
N ARG A 129 -26.97 -6.38 -2.39
CA ARG A 129 -27.17 -4.93 -2.33
C ARG A 129 -27.55 -4.35 -3.69
N ALA A 130 -26.90 -4.80 -4.77
CA ALA A 130 -27.23 -4.36 -6.12
C ALA A 130 -28.67 -4.77 -6.51
N LYS A 131 -29.10 -6.00 -6.21
CA LYS A 131 -30.48 -6.44 -6.46
C LYS A 131 -31.51 -5.66 -5.65
N VAL A 132 -31.23 -5.43 -4.37
CA VAL A 132 -32.10 -4.63 -3.49
C VAL A 132 -32.23 -3.20 -4.02
N ALA A 133 -31.12 -2.58 -4.47
CA ALA A 133 -31.13 -1.23 -5.03
C ALA A 133 -31.81 -1.12 -6.42
N GLN A 134 -31.95 -2.24 -7.16
CA GLN A 134 -32.70 -2.26 -8.41
C GLN A 134 -34.21 -2.37 -8.19
N GLU A 135 -34.64 -3.11 -7.17
CA GLU A 135 -36.05 -3.37 -6.87
C GLU A 135 -36.66 -2.31 -5.93
N TYR A 136 -35.86 -1.72 -5.05
CA TYR A 136 -36.33 -0.80 -4.01
C TYR A 136 -35.57 0.53 -4.08
N GLY A 137 -36.32 1.62 -3.94
CA GLY A 137 -35.75 2.96 -3.87
C GLY A 137 -35.05 3.25 -2.53
N PRO A 138 -34.28 4.35 -2.43
CA PRO A 138 -33.52 4.70 -1.23
C PRO A 138 -34.37 4.80 0.04
N GLU A 139 -35.56 5.40 -0.04
CA GLU A 139 -36.49 5.56 1.09
C GLU A 139 -37.05 4.21 1.56
N GLN A 140 -37.36 3.31 0.63
CA GLN A 140 -37.84 1.96 0.95
C GLN A 140 -36.75 1.11 1.61
N ILE A 141 -35.49 1.27 1.18
CA ILE A 141 -34.35 0.59 1.81
C ILE A 141 -34.14 1.10 3.24
N GLU A 142 -34.34 2.40 3.48
CA GLU A 142 -34.25 3.00 4.81
C GLU A 142 -35.35 2.46 5.75
N GLU A 143 -36.61 2.43 5.31
CA GLU A 143 -37.71 1.81 6.06
C GLU A 143 -37.48 0.31 6.33
N MET A 144 -36.94 -0.42 5.35
CA MET A 144 -36.55 -1.82 5.53
C MET A 144 -35.39 -1.97 6.51
N GLY A 145 -34.51 -0.99 6.63
CA GLY A 145 -33.37 -0.99 7.54
C GLY A 145 -33.79 -1.20 9.00
N ASP A 146 -34.83 -0.49 9.45
CA ASP A 146 -35.38 -0.64 10.80
C ASP A 146 -35.99 -2.04 11.01
N ALA A 147 -36.70 -2.55 10.00
CA ALA A 147 -37.22 -3.92 10.04
C ALA A 147 -36.09 -4.96 10.11
N PHE A 148 -34.99 -4.77 9.38
CA PHE A 148 -33.81 -5.62 9.45
C PHE A 148 -33.15 -5.59 10.84
N VAL A 149 -33.03 -4.41 11.47
CA VAL A 149 -32.50 -4.28 12.82
C VAL A 149 -33.39 -5.02 13.83
N PHE A 150 -34.71 -4.90 13.71
CA PHE A 150 -35.65 -5.66 14.52
C PHE A 150 -35.46 -7.18 14.37
N LEU A 151 -35.35 -7.69 13.13
CA LEU A 151 -35.12 -9.11 12.87
C LEU A 151 -33.81 -9.60 13.48
N ILE A 152 -32.71 -8.84 13.35
CA ILE A 152 -31.43 -9.15 14.00
C ILE A 152 -31.57 -9.16 15.53
N GLY A 153 -32.34 -8.23 16.09
CA GLY A 153 -32.68 -8.19 17.51
C GLY A 153 -33.39 -9.46 17.98
N MET A 154 -34.30 -10.02 17.17
CA MET A 154 -34.94 -11.30 17.45
C MET A 154 -33.95 -12.47 17.41
N LEU A 155 -33.06 -12.51 16.40
CA LEU A 155 -32.00 -13.53 16.35
C LEU A 155 -31.10 -13.47 17.59
N ASN A 156 -30.86 -12.28 18.14
CA ASN A 156 -30.12 -12.14 19.39
C ASN A 156 -30.90 -12.70 20.60
N LYS A 157 -32.22 -12.54 20.65
CA LYS A 157 -33.07 -13.17 21.67
C LYS A 157 -33.08 -14.70 21.57
N LEU A 158 -32.96 -15.26 20.35
CA LEU A 158 -32.82 -16.70 20.13
C LEU A 158 -31.51 -17.28 20.69
N LYS A 159 -30.51 -16.46 21.05
CA LYS A 159 -29.33 -16.97 21.76
C LYS A 159 -29.67 -17.47 23.16
N ASP A 160 -30.73 -16.93 23.78
CA ASP A 160 -31.20 -17.36 25.08
C ASP A 160 -31.68 -18.83 24.99
N PRO A 161 -31.07 -19.75 25.76
CA PRO A 161 -31.44 -21.16 25.74
C PRO A 161 -32.91 -21.40 26.10
N LYS A 162 -33.53 -20.58 26.97
CA LYS A 162 -34.95 -20.73 27.32
C LYS A 162 -35.87 -20.45 26.14
N VAL A 163 -35.52 -19.47 25.30
CA VAL A 163 -36.31 -19.12 24.11
C VAL A 163 -36.21 -20.24 23.06
N ARG A 164 -35.02 -20.82 22.89
CA ARG A 164 -34.84 -21.98 21.99
C ARG A 164 -35.64 -23.19 22.45
N GLU A 165 -35.56 -23.51 23.73
CA GLU A 165 -36.30 -24.64 24.32
C GLU A 165 -37.82 -24.47 24.15
N LEU A 166 -38.34 -23.25 24.32
CA LEU A 166 -39.77 -22.96 24.10
C LEU A 166 -40.17 -23.14 22.63
N ILE A 167 -39.34 -22.69 21.68
CA ILE A 167 -39.61 -22.83 20.25
C ILE A 167 -39.53 -24.28 19.81
N GLU A 168 -38.53 -25.03 20.27
CA GLU A 168 -38.40 -26.47 20.00
C GLU A 168 -39.61 -27.25 20.55
N LYS A 169 -39.98 -27.03 21.82
CA LYS A 169 -41.16 -27.66 22.43
C LYS A 169 -42.46 -27.30 21.71
N ALA A 170 -42.62 -26.04 21.29
CA ALA A 170 -43.78 -25.62 20.52
C ALA A 170 -43.80 -26.28 19.14
N SER A 171 -42.66 -26.32 18.45
CA SER A 171 -42.52 -27.00 17.15
C SER A 171 -42.87 -28.47 17.28
N ASP A 172 -42.27 -29.18 18.23
CA ASP A 172 -42.54 -30.60 18.50
C ASP A 172 -44.02 -30.85 18.80
N ALA A 173 -44.67 -29.97 19.57
CA ALA A 173 -46.10 -30.05 19.84
C ALA A 173 -46.96 -29.88 18.58
N PHE A 174 -46.58 -29.02 17.63
CA PHE A 174 -47.30 -28.87 16.37
C PHE A 174 -47.06 -30.04 15.40
N THR A 175 -45.84 -30.58 15.32
CA THR A 175 -45.54 -31.74 14.47
C THR A 175 -46.07 -33.07 15.02
N SER A 176 -46.22 -33.20 16.33
CA SER A 176 -46.78 -34.41 16.96
C SER A 176 -48.31 -34.44 16.94
N MET A 177 -48.95 -33.32 16.59
CA MET A 177 -50.40 -33.20 16.51
C MET A 177 -50.86 -33.50 15.08
N ASP A 178 -51.31 -34.73 14.79
CA ASP A 178 -51.93 -35.03 13.51
C ASP A 178 -53.36 -34.46 13.49
N LEU A 179 -53.47 -33.19 13.08
CA LEU A 179 -54.73 -32.44 13.02
C LEU A 179 -55.80 -33.09 12.12
N ARG A 180 -55.41 -34.09 11.33
CA ARG A 180 -56.33 -34.86 10.47
C ARG A 180 -57.15 -35.89 11.25
N ASP A 181 -56.66 -36.32 12.42
CA ASP A 181 -57.33 -37.30 13.30
C ASP A 181 -58.08 -36.66 14.47
N ALA A 182 -58.15 -35.32 14.52
CA ALA A 182 -58.83 -34.58 15.57
C ALA A 182 -60.35 -34.82 15.53
N GLN A 183 -60.84 -35.76 16.33
CA GLN A 183 -62.27 -36.04 16.41
C GLN A 183 -63.04 -34.92 17.13
N PRO A 184 -64.23 -34.54 16.62
CA PRO A 184 -65.06 -33.54 17.28
C PRO A 184 -65.47 -34.02 18.67
N CYS A 185 -65.06 -33.28 19.70
CA CYS A 185 -65.46 -33.55 21.08
C CYS A 185 -66.83 -32.94 21.38
N GLY A 186 -67.80 -33.77 21.80
CA GLY A 186 -69.07 -33.29 22.34
C GLY A 186 -68.93 -32.69 23.75
N MET A 187 -69.99 -32.08 24.28
CA MET A 187 -70.00 -31.39 25.58
C MET A 187 -69.42 -32.23 26.74
N PHE A 188 -69.70 -33.53 26.78
CA PHE A 188 -69.16 -34.43 27.81
C PHE A 188 -67.68 -34.81 27.56
N GLY A 189 -67.28 -34.88 26.29
CA GLY A 189 -65.91 -35.10 25.85
C GLY A 189 -65.00 -33.93 26.19
N MET A 190 -65.51 -32.68 26.09
CA MET A 190 -64.77 -31.49 26.54
C MET A 190 -64.50 -31.51 28.05
N VAL A 191 -65.50 -31.84 28.87
CA VAL A 191 -65.33 -31.93 30.34
C VAL A 191 -64.36 -33.05 30.71
N LYS A 192 -64.43 -34.19 30.04
CA LYS A 192 -63.48 -35.30 30.23
C LYS A 192 -62.08 -34.93 29.74
N GLY A 193 -61.97 -34.22 28.61
CA GLY A 193 -60.70 -33.73 28.06
C GLY A 193 -60.00 -32.73 28.98
N MET A 194 -60.75 -31.82 29.59
CA MET A 194 -60.21 -30.87 30.59
C MET A 194 -59.81 -31.52 31.91
N SER A 195 -60.24 -32.75 32.19
CA SER A 195 -59.91 -33.44 33.44
C SER A 195 -58.62 -34.27 33.36
N CYS A 196 -58.03 -34.46 32.17
CA CYS A 196 -56.73 -35.13 32.05
C CYS A 196 -55.58 -34.28 32.63
N PRO A 197 -54.52 -34.91 33.17
CA PRO A 197 -53.39 -34.21 33.77
C PRO A 197 -52.73 -33.21 32.83
N GLU A 198 -52.58 -33.56 31.55
CA GLU A 198 -51.89 -32.77 30.53
C GLU A 198 -52.68 -31.50 30.19
N ALA A 199 -54.01 -31.60 30.05
CA ALA A 199 -54.86 -30.43 29.80
C ALA A 199 -54.89 -29.46 30.99
N LYS A 200 -54.90 -29.98 32.22
CA LYS A 200 -54.79 -29.15 33.44
C LYS A 200 -53.46 -28.42 33.50
N GLN A 201 -52.37 -29.10 33.13
CA GLN A 201 -51.04 -28.52 33.12
C GLN A 201 -50.91 -27.44 32.05
N GLY A 202 -51.46 -27.66 30.85
CA GLY A 202 -51.54 -26.65 29.78
C GLY A 202 -52.36 -25.42 30.19
N LEU A 203 -53.51 -25.61 30.84
CA LEU A 203 -54.33 -24.51 31.39
C LEU A 203 -53.58 -23.74 32.49
N GLY A 204 -52.81 -24.42 33.34
CA GLY A 204 -51.95 -23.80 34.35
C GLY A 204 -50.85 -22.92 33.74
N VAL A 205 -50.19 -23.39 32.68
CA VAL A 205 -49.20 -22.61 31.92
C VAL A 205 -49.85 -21.37 31.29
N MET A 206 -51.02 -21.51 30.67
CA MET A 206 -51.77 -20.39 30.10
C MET A 206 -52.16 -19.36 31.16
N LEU A 207 -52.55 -19.81 32.36
CA LEU A 207 -52.87 -18.92 33.48
C LEU A 207 -51.63 -18.11 33.93
N GLU A 208 -50.46 -18.76 34.05
CA GLU A 208 -49.22 -18.07 34.42
C GLU A 208 -48.70 -17.14 33.32
N MET A 209 -48.83 -17.51 32.04
CA MET A 209 -48.57 -16.62 30.92
C MET A 209 -49.48 -15.38 30.98
N THR A 210 -50.78 -15.58 31.24
CA THR A 210 -51.74 -14.48 31.36
C THR A 210 -51.40 -13.55 32.53
N LYS A 211 -51.03 -14.10 33.70
CA LYS A 211 -50.55 -13.30 34.84
C LYS A 211 -49.27 -12.54 34.51
N THR A 212 -48.34 -13.15 33.78
CA THR A 212 -47.07 -12.53 33.40
C THR A 212 -47.28 -11.39 32.41
N LEU A 213 -48.16 -11.58 31.41
CA LEU A 213 -48.57 -10.53 30.49
C LEU A 213 -49.29 -9.38 31.21
N GLY A 214 -50.11 -9.70 32.23
CA GLY A 214 -50.74 -8.68 33.08
C GLY A 214 -49.76 -7.84 33.90
N LYS A 215 -48.54 -8.33 34.16
CA LYS A 215 -47.46 -7.60 34.85
C LYS A 215 -46.60 -6.74 33.92
N LEU A 216 -46.74 -6.91 32.60
CA LEU A 216 -46.03 -6.12 31.57
C LEU A 216 -46.79 -4.83 31.19
N LYS A 217 -47.87 -4.52 31.89
CA LYS A 217 -48.68 -3.30 31.72
C LYS A 217 -48.26 -2.21 32.69
#